data_AF-A0A293N0S9-F1
#
_entry.id   AF-A0A293N0S9-F1
#
_cell.length_a   1.000
_cell.length_b   1.000
_cell.length_c   1.000
_cell.angle_alpha   90.00
_cell.angle_beta   90.00
_cell.angle_gamma   90.00
#
_symmetry.space_group_name_H-M   'P 1'
#
loop_
_entity.id
_entity.type
_entity.pdbx_description
1 polymer ?
#
loop_
_entity_poly.entity_id
_entity_poly.type
_entity_poly.pdbx_seq_one_letter_code
_entity_poly.pdbx_strand_id
1 'polypeptide(L)'
;MISMTMDLLHDNGMFAIQSLQSRFQDQHGFFFAISNFGDPRYAFLLYAPLLYSLDWTVGRRLMWVTIIAEWSNQILKWMLHGERPYWWIHETPMYNQTGVGMPAIRQYSLTCETGPGSPSGHAMVSAAIWYIILDYLLRHSGAAQQLGKTMVSSVQWCVYTVLLCVVSLSRIYIAAHFPHQCIMGMIIGESAHQACSNALQVARYSKTRQENDIGI
;
A
#
# COMPACT_ATOMS: atom_id res chain seq x y z
N MET A 1 29.59 8.58 0.53
CA MET A 1 28.58 9.41 -0.16
C MET A 1 27.18 8.78 -0.08
N ILE A 2 26.97 7.54 -0.56
CA ILE A 2 25.65 6.87 -0.52
C ILE A 2 25.12 6.69 0.92
N SER A 3 25.96 6.28 1.88
CA SER A 3 25.55 6.16 3.29
C SER A 3 25.00 7.47 3.85
N MET A 4 25.72 8.59 3.65
CA MET A 4 25.31 9.90 4.15
C MET A 4 23.98 10.38 3.53
N THR A 5 23.74 10.10 2.26
CA THR A 5 22.47 10.43 1.60
C THR A 5 21.30 9.63 2.18
N MET A 6 21.52 8.34 2.47
CA MET A 6 20.52 7.49 3.10
C MET A 6 20.24 7.89 4.55
N ASP A 7 21.28 8.22 5.31
CA ASP A 7 21.14 8.71 6.68
C ASP A 7 20.35 10.03 6.73
N LEU A 8 20.60 10.95 5.79
CA LEU A 8 19.82 12.18 5.65
C LEU A 8 18.35 11.90 5.26
N LEU A 9 18.12 10.93 4.37
CA LEU A 9 16.76 10.53 3.99
C LEU A 9 16.00 9.93 5.18
N HIS A 10 16.67 9.12 5.99
CA HIS A 10 16.11 8.55 7.20
C HIS A 10 15.88 9.61 8.27
N ASP A 11 16.79 10.55 8.47
CA ASP A 11 16.65 11.66 9.42
C ASP A 11 15.44 12.56 9.07
N ASN A 12 15.28 12.92 7.80
CA ASN A 12 14.06 13.61 7.32
C ASN A 12 12.79 12.78 7.58
N GLY A 13 12.88 11.47 7.41
CA GLY A 13 11.82 10.53 7.75
C GLY A 13 11.50 10.50 9.25
N MET A 14 12.52 10.53 10.11
CA MET A 14 12.37 10.59 11.57
C MET A 14 11.69 11.88 12.01
N PHE A 15 12.08 13.01 11.42
CA PHE A 15 11.41 14.28 11.65
C PHE A 15 9.93 14.24 11.27
N ALA A 16 9.60 13.62 10.13
CA ALA A 16 8.22 13.44 9.71
C ALA A 16 7.42 12.57 10.69
N ILE A 17 8.00 11.46 11.17
CA ILE A 17 7.38 10.58 12.15
C ILE A 17 7.16 11.32 13.48
N GLN A 18 8.19 11.98 13.99
CA GLN A 18 8.11 12.75 15.24
C GLN A 18 7.07 13.87 15.16
N SER A 19 7.03 14.59 14.03
CA SER A 19 6.04 15.65 13.78
C SER A 19 4.61 15.09 13.75
N LEU A 20 4.41 13.94 13.11
CA LEU A 20 3.11 13.29 13.03
C LEU A 20 2.66 12.76 14.40
N GLN A 21 3.56 12.09 15.12
CA GLN A 21 3.29 11.59 16.46
C GLN A 21 3.01 12.73 17.45
N SER A 22 3.78 13.81 17.41
CA SER A 22 3.58 14.97 18.29
C SER A 22 2.30 15.75 18.02
N ARG A 23 1.89 15.86 16.76
CA ARG A 23 0.63 16.52 16.39
C ARG A 23 -0.61 15.69 16.74
N PHE A 24 -0.50 14.37 16.74
CA PHE A 24 -1.62 13.46 16.95
C PHE A 24 -1.39 12.48 18.10
N GLN A 25 -0.82 12.95 19.22
CA GLN A 25 -0.40 12.12 20.35
C GLN A 25 -1.54 11.27 20.95
N ASP A 26 -2.75 11.81 21.00
CA ASP A 26 -3.92 11.15 21.61
C ASP A 26 -4.77 10.34 20.62
N GLN A 27 -4.40 10.32 19.34
CA GLN A 27 -5.17 9.69 18.27
C GLN A 27 -4.59 8.35 17.79
N HIS A 28 -3.76 7.69 18.61
CA HIS A 28 -3.14 6.41 18.26
C HIS A 28 -4.18 5.33 17.89
N GLY A 29 -5.34 5.31 18.55
CA GLY A 29 -6.44 4.38 18.22
C GLY A 29 -6.98 4.56 16.80
N PHE A 30 -7.07 5.80 16.30
CA PHE A 30 -7.49 6.09 14.94
C PHE A 30 -6.47 5.56 13.91
N PHE A 31 -5.18 5.81 14.12
CA PHE A 31 -4.14 5.28 13.24
C PHE A 31 -4.05 3.76 13.29
N PHE A 32 -4.28 3.13 14.44
CA PHE A 32 -4.33 1.66 14.53
C PHE A 32 -5.52 1.10 13.75
N ALA A 33 -6.69 1.73 13.86
CA ALA A 33 -7.87 1.32 13.10
C ALA A 33 -7.63 1.41 11.59
N ILE A 34 -7.03 2.51 11.11
CA ILE A 34 -6.66 2.67 9.71
C ILE A 34 -5.62 1.63 9.28
N SER A 35 -4.58 1.42 10.08
CA SER A 35 -3.55 0.46 9.73
C SER A 35 -4.10 -0.96 9.66
N ASN A 36 -5.00 -1.33 10.57
CA ASN A 36 -5.70 -2.59 10.49
C ASN A 36 -6.59 -2.63 9.24
N PHE A 37 -7.35 -1.58 8.93
CA PHE A 37 -8.19 -1.53 7.73
C PHE A 37 -7.39 -1.73 6.43
N GLY A 38 -6.19 -1.16 6.36
CA GLY A 38 -5.25 -1.33 5.24
C GLY A 38 -4.41 -2.61 5.30
N ASP A 39 -4.72 -3.55 6.20
CA ASP A 39 -3.94 -4.77 6.37
C ASP A 39 -4.14 -5.73 5.18
N PRO A 40 -3.05 -6.15 4.50
CA PRO A 40 -3.12 -7.06 3.37
C PRO A 40 -3.87 -8.37 3.63
N ARG A 41 -3.94 -8.84 4.89
CA ARG A 41 -4.66 -10.08 5.24
C ARG A 41 -6.13 -10.05 4.83
N TYR A 42 -6.76 -8.87 4.88
CA TYR A 42 -8.18 -8.73 4.54
C TYR A 42 -8.44 -8.88 3.04
N ALA A 43 -7.41 -8.69 2.19
CA ALA A 43 -7.50 -8.98 0.77
C ALA A 43 -7.86 -10.45 0.53
N PHE A 44 -7.17 -11.38 1.20
CA PHE A 44 -7.41 -12.81 1.06
C PHE A 44 -8.60 -13.31 1.89
N LEU A 45 -8.75 -12.80 3.11
CA LEU A 45 -9.73 -13.33 4.05
C LEU A 45 -11.15 -12.80 3.81
N LEU A 46 -11.28 -11.56 3.33
CA LEU A 46 -12.59 -10.89 3.19
C LEU A 46 -12.88 -10.47 1.75
N TYR A 47 -12.01 -9.64 1.15
CA TYR A 47 -12.34 -8.98 -0.12
C TYR A 47 -12.39 -9.94 -1.30
N ALA A 48 -11.39 -10.82 -1.44
CA ALA A 48 -11.35 -11.76 -2.56
C ALA A 48 -12.50 -12.78 -2.52
N PRO A 49 -12.80 -13.46 -1.39
CA PRO A 49 -13.94 -14.37 -1.31
C PRO A 49 -15.27 -13.66 -1.56
N LEU A 50 -15.50 -12.51 -0.92
CA LEU A 50 -16.73 -11.74 -1.09
C LEU A 50 -16.95 -11.32 -2.55
N LEU A 51 -15.95 -10.68 -3.15
CA LEU A 51 -16.06 -10.24 -4.54
C LEU A 51 -16.11 -11.41 -5.51
N TYR A 52 -15.46 -12.53 -5.22
CA TYR A 52 -15.57 -13.72 -6.05
C TYR A 52 -16.99 -14.30 -6.04
N SER A 53 -17.67 -14.28 -4.89
CA SER A 53 -19.06 -14.71 -4.77
C SER A 53 -20.05 -13.75 -5.46
N LEU A 54 -19.79 -12.44 -5.44
CA LEU A 54 -20.66 -11.45 -6.06
C LEU A 54 -20.41 -11.29 -7.57
N ASP A 55 -19.14 -11.27 -7.97
CA ASP A 55 -18.68 -11.18 -9.36
C ASP A 55 -17.36 -11.97 -9.50
N TRP A 56 -17.48 -13.20 -9.99
CA TRP A 56 -16.34 -14.09 -10.14
C TRP A 56 -15.21 -13.50 -10.98
N THR A 57 -15.52 -12.61 -11.94
CA THR A 57 -14.50 -11.97 -12.79
C THR A 57 -13.68 -11.00 -11.96
N VAL A 58 -14.36 -10.13 -11.21
CA VAL A 58 -13.71 -9.13 -10.37
C VAL A 58 -12.95 -9.80 -9.23
N GLY A 59 -13.55 -10.77 -8.54
CA GLY A 59 -12.89 -11.51 -7.46
C GLY A 59 -11.65 -12.26 -7.93
N ARG A 60 -11.69 -12.89 -9.11
CA ARG A 60 -10.53 -13.59 -9.67
C ARG A 60 -9.41 -12.63 -10.08
N ARG A 61 -9.75 -11.46 -10.64
CA ARG A 61 -8.78 -10.39 -10.92
C ARG A 61 -8.14 -9.89 -9.63
N LEU A 62 -8.95 -9.58 -8.61
CA LEU A 62 -8.47 -9.12 -7.31
C LEU A 62 -7.52 -10.14 -6.67
N MET A 63 -7.84 -11.43 -6.73
CA MET A 63 -6.98 -12.50 -6.20
C MET A 63 -5.60 -12.51 -6.87
N TRP A 64 -5.54 -12.52 -8.21
CA TRP A 64 -4.27 -12.53 -8.94
C TRP A 64 -3.42 -11.29 -8.67
N VAL A 65 -4.05 -10.12 -8.65
CA VAL A 65 -3.36 -8.86 -8.32
C VAL A 65 -2.79 -8.90 -6.91
N THR A 66 -3.56 -9.41 -5.94
CA THR A 66 -3.12 -9.54 -4.54
C THR A 66 -1.92 -10.49 -4.44
N ILE A 67 -1.99 -11.66 -5.08
CA ILE A 67 -0.90 -12.65 -5.07
C ILE A 67 0.39 -12.05 -5.63
N ILE A 68 0.32 -11.41 -6.81
CA ILE A 68 1.49 -10.81 -7.43
C ILE A 68 2.06 -9.68 -6.57
N ALA A 69 1.21 -8.81 -6.02
CA ALA A 69 1.64 -7.72 -5.16
C ALA A 69 2.34 -8.23 -3.89
N GLU A 70 1.78 -9.21 -3.19
CA GLU A 70 2.39 -9.78 -1.99
C GLU A 70 3.70 -10.50 -2.30
N TRP A 71 3.74 -11.33 -3.35
CA TRP A 71 4.97 -12.02 -3.75
C TRP A 71 6.08 -11.04 -4.15
N SER A 72 5.77 -10.03 -4.95
CA SER A 72 6.72 -8.97 -5.29
C SER A 72 7.16 -8.18 -4.06
N ASN A 73 6.25 -7.88 -3.12
CA ASN A 73 6.61 -7.22 -1.86
C ASN A 73 7.62 -8.03 -1.06
N GLN A 74 7.38 -9.33 -0.91
CA GLN A 74 8.28 -10.22 -0.16
C GLN A 74 9.65 -10.30 -0.83
N ILE A 75 9.71 -10.56 -2.14
CA ILE A 75 10.99 -10.62 -2.87
C ILE A 75 11.77 -9.31 -2.71
N LEU A 76 11.12 -8.17 -2.89
CA LEU A 76 11.77 -6.86 -2.77
C LEU A 76 12.23 -6.57 -1.35
N LYS A 77 11.49 -6.98 -0.32
CA LYS A 77 11.94 -6.88 1.08
C LYS A 77 13.25 -7.63 1.31
N TRP A 78 13.33 -8.86 0.82
CA TRP A 78 14.55 -9.66 0.91
C TRP A 78 15.69 -9.12 0.06
N MET A 79 15.43 -8.38 -1.02
CA MET A 79 16.51 -7.78 -1.82
C MET A 79 17.00 -6.47 -1.20
N LEU A 80 16.09 -5.61 -0.77
CA LEU A 80 16.38 -4.23 -0.36
C LEU A 80 16.84 -4.10 1.09
N HIS A 81 16.52 -5.07 1.95
CA HIS A 81 16.91 -5.08 3.37
C HIS A 81 16.67 -3.74 4.08
N GLY A 82 15.57 -3.06 3.76
CA GLY A 82 15.34 -1.70 4.24
C GLY A 82 15.13 -1.66 5.75
N GLU A 83 15.72 -0.65 6.39
CA GLU A 83 15.60 -0.44 7.82
C GLU A 83 14.19 0.02 8.25
N ARG A 84 13.81 -0.29 9.48
CA ARG A 84 12.56 0.18 10.08
C ARG A 84 12.85 1.43 10.92
N PRO A 85 12.02 2.48 10.89
CA PRO A 85 12.31 3.74 11.59
C PRO A 85 12.62 3.58 13.07
N TYR A 86 11.81 2.79 13.78
CA TYR A 86 12.00 2.57 15.22
C TYR A 86 13.32 1.87 15.56
N TRP A 87 13.77 0.93 14.75
CA TRP A 87 15.04 0.23 14.99
C TRP A 87 16.23 1.07 14.54
N TRP A 88 16.13 1.68 13.36
CA TRP A 88 17.19 2.49 12.76
C TRP A 88 17.66 3.62 13.69
N ILE A 89 16.74 4.33 14.36
CA ILE A 89 17.11 5.45 15.24
C ILE A 89 17.97 5.01 16.44
N HIS A 90 17.82 3.76 16.90
CA HIS A 90 18.59 3.23 18.02
C HIS A 90 19.92 2.59 17.61
N GLU A 91 20.07 2.26 16.33
CA GLU A 91 21.27 1.61 15.78
C GLU A 91 22.19 2.58 15.04
N THR A 92 21.66 3.70 14.54
CA THR A 92 22.45 4.66 13.77
C THR A 92 23.48 5.41 14.64
N PRO A 93 24.75 5.50 14.19
CA PRO A 93 25.76 6.30 14.88
C PRO A 93 25.61 7.81 14.64
N MET A 94 24.71 8.22 13.73
CA MET A 94 24.55 9.59 13.25
C MET A 94 24.35 10.61 14.38
N TYR A 95 23.44 10.34 15.31
CA TYR A 95 23.12 11.29 16.40
C TYR A 95 24.26 11.43 17.41
N ASN A 96 25.01 10.35 17.64
CA ASN A 96 26.20 10.40 18.51
C ASN A 96 27.36 11.17 17.86
N GLN A 97 27.55 11.04 16.54
CA GLN A 97 28.65 11.68 15.83
C GLN A 97 28.41 13.16 15.54
N THR A 98 27.15 13.56 15.32
CA THR A 98 26.77 14.94 14.97
C THR A 98 26.47 15.81 16.19
N GLY A 99 26.25 15.21 17.36
CA GLY A 99 25.87 15.92 18.59
C GLY A 99 24.43 16.47 18.57
N VAL A 100 23.64 16.14 17.54
CA VAL A 100 22.23 16.49 17.44
C VAL A 100 21.40 15.53 18.31
N GLY A 101 20.46 16.07 19.08
CA GLY A 101 19.60 15.26 19.94
C GLY A 101 18.75 14.26 19.15
N MET A 102 18.75 13.00 19.58
CA MET A 102 17.95 11.92 18.98
C MET A 102 16.44 12.29 19.00
N PRO A 103 15.74 12.22 17.85
CA PRO A 103 14.30 12.46 17.80
C PRO A 103 13.52 11.54 18.75
N ALA A 104 12.72 12.12 19.63
CA ALA A 104 11.86 11.37 20.54
C ALA A 104 10.63 10.84 19.79
N ILE A 105 10.67 9.56 19.41
CA ILE A 105 9.54 8.82 18.83
C ILE A 105 8.94 7.85 19.85
N ARG A 106 7.68 7.50 19.67
CA ARG A 106 6.97 6.50 20.47
C ARG A 106 6.94 5.14 19.75
N GLN A 107 7.17 4.08 20.53
CA GLN A 107 6.88 2.72 20.12
C GLN A 107 5.41 2.39 20.39
N TYR A 108 4.79 1.65 19.47
CA TYR A 108 3.44 1.13 19.61
C TYR A 108 3.44 -0.40 19.42
N SER A 109 2.34 -1.06 19.80
CA SER A 109 2.20 -2.52 19.63
C SER A 109 2.28 -2.96 18.16
N LEU A 110 1.81 -2.12 17.21
CA LEU A 110 1.91 -2.39 15.77
C LEU A 110 3.25 -1.96 15.15
N THR A 111 4.17 -1.36 15.91
CA THR A 111 5.50 -0.96 15.41
C THR A 111 6.36 -2.19 15.08
N CYS A 112 6.22 -3.25 15.87
CA CYS A 112 7.00 -4.47 15.72
C CYS A 112 6.44 -5.33 14.58
N GLU A 113 7.10 -5.28 13.43
CA GLU A 113 6.85 -6.19 12.31
C GLU A 113 8.05 -7.09 12.05
N THR A 114 7.76 -8.33 11.63
CA THR A 114 8.80 -9.28 11.24
C THR A 114 9.32 -8.94 9.84
N GLY A 115 10.64 -8.78 9.73
CA GLY A 115 11.35 -8.62 8.45
C GLY A 115 11.53 -7.18 7.96
N PRO A 116 12.17 -7.01 6.79
CA PRO A 116 12.61 -5.72 6.28
C PRO A 116 11.49 -4.71 6.00
N GLY A 117 11.82 -3.43 6.07
CA GLY A 117 10.89 -2.29 5.93
C GLY A 117 10.60 -1.83 4.50
N SER A 118 11.45 -2.16 3.53
CA SER A 118 11.33 -1.63 2.15
C SER A 118 10.90 -2.69 1.14
N PRO A 119 9.82 -2.51 0.34
CA PRO A 119 8.79 -1.46 0.42
C PRO A 119 7.67 -1.81 1.42
N SER A 120 6.85 -0.82 1.77
CA SER A 120 5.71 -1.04 2.67
C SER A 120 4.65 -1.95 2.05
N GLY A 121 4.40 -3.11 2.68
CA GLY A 121 3.40 -4.08 2.21
C GLY A 121 1.96 -3.55 2.29
N HIS A 122 1.61 -2.83 3.35
CA HIS A 122 0.29 -2.20 3.50
C HIS A 122 0.02 -1.20 2.37
N ALA A 123 0.98 -0.31 2.08
CA ALA A 123 0.84 0.67 1.00
C ALA A 123 0.80 -0.01 -0.37
N MET A 124 1.67 -1.00 -0.60
CA MET A 124 1.79 -1.71 -1.87
C MET A 124 0.54 -2.52 -2.22
N VAL A 125 0.04 -3.33 -1.29
CA VAL A 125 -1.17 -4.13 -1.54
C VAL A 125 -2.39 -3.22 -1.65
N SER A 126 -2.55 -2.23 -0.76
CA SER A 126 -3.67 -1.28 -0.86
C SER A 126 -3.71 -0.59 -2.22
N ALA A 127 -2.56 -0.13 -2.73
CA ALA A 127 -2.46 0.45 -4.07
C ALA A 127 -2.83 -0.56 -5.16
N ALA A 128 -2.41 -1.81 -5.01
CA ALA A 128 -2.72 -2.84 -5.99
C ALA A 128 -4.22 -3.16 -6.07
N ILE A 129 -4.93 -3.23 -4.93
CA ILE A 129 -6.28 -3.82 -4.89
C ILE A 129 -7.43 -2.81 -4.73
N TRP A 130 -7.22 -1.67 -4.08
CA TRP A 130 -8.33 -0.77 -3.72
C TRP A 130 -8.98 -0.11 -4.93
N TYR A 131 -8.23 0.13 -6.00
CA TYR A 131 -8.82 0.64 -7.25
C TYR A 131 -9.84 -0.34 -7.84
N ILE A 132 -9.58 -1.66 -7.75
CA ILE A 132 -10.49 -2.72 -8.23
C ILE A 132 -11.79 -2.70 -7.41
N ILE A 133 -11.66 -2.60 -6.08
CA ILE A 133 -12.79 -2.58 -5.16
C ILE A 133 -13.65 -1.33 -5.40
N LEU A 134 -13.02 -0.16 -5.50
CA LEU A 134 -13.71 1.11 -5.76
C LEU A 134 -14.42 1.11 -7.11
N ASP A 135 -13.77 0.60 -8.17
CA ASP A 135 -14.37 0.44 -9.50
C ASP A 135 -15.62 -0.43 -9.43
N TYR A 136 -15.55 -1.57 -8.72
CA TYR A 136 -16.69 -2.46 -8.52
C TYR A 136 -17.84 -1.76 -7.79
N LEU A 137 -17.56 -1.11 -6.65
CA LEU A 137 -18.56 -0.43 -5.84
C LEU A 137 -19.23 0.73 -6.59
N LEU A 138 -18.46 1.55 -7.31
CA LEU A 138 -19.00 2.69 -8.06
C LEU A 138 -19.92 2.25 -9.20
N ARG A 139 -19.58 1.17 -9.91
CA ARG A 139 -20.42 0.62 -10.97
C ARG A 139 -21.73 0.04 -10.45
N HIS A 140 -21.72 -0.56 -9.25
CA HIS A 140 -22.89 -1.20 -8.66
C HIS A 140 -23.75 -0.29 -7.78
N SER A 141 -23.25 0.86 -7.37
CA SER A 141 -23.99 1.82 -6.53
C SER A 141 -25.00 2.69 -7.29
N GLY A 142 -25.11 2.57 -8.61
CA GLY A 142 -25.96 3.43 -9.46
C GLY A 142 -25.44 4.87 -9.60
N ALA A 143 -24.47 5.29 -8.77
CA ALA A 143 -23.82 6.60 -8.86
C ALA A 143 -23.17 6.80 -10.24
N ALA A 144 -22.58 5.75 -10.81
CA ALA A 144 -22.00 5.80 -12.16
C ALA A 144 -23.03 6.08 -13.27
N GLN A 145 -24.32 5.86 -13.03
CA GLN A 145 -25.39 6.13 -14.00
C GLN A 145 -25.90 7.57 -13.90
N GLN A 146 -25.79 8.18 -12.72
CA GLN A 146 -26.20 9.57 -12.47
C GLN A 146 -25.09 10.58 -12.75
N LEU A 147 -23.82 10.15 -12.60
CA LEU A 147 -22.64 10.97 -12.78
C LEU A 147 -22.06 10.78 -14.19
N GLY A 148 -21.55 11.85 -14.82
CA GLY A 148 -20.82 11.72 -16.08
C GLY A 148 -19.52 10.93 -15.93
N LYS A 149 -19.08 10.22 -16.99
CA LYS A 149 -17.89 9.35 -16.98
C LYS A 149 -16.64 10.01 -16.39
N THR A 150 -16.37 11.26 -16.76
CA THR A 150 -15.23 12.03 -16.25
C THR A 150 -15.34 12.27 -14.74
N MET A 151 -16.53 12.61 -14.25
CA MET A 151 -16.74 12.87 -12.83
C MET A 151 -16.63 11.60 -11.99
N VAL A 152 -17.15 10.46 -12.47
CA VAL A 152 -16.97 9.16 -11.81
C VAL A 152 -15.48 8.83 -11.67
N SER A 153 -14.73 8.99 -12.76
CA SER A 153 -13.27 8.77 -12.77
C SER A 153 -12.58 9.70 -11.77
N SER A 154 -12.88 11.00 -11.77
CA SER A 154 -12.29 11.96 -10.83
C SER A 154 -12.60 11.62 -9.37
N VAL A 155 -13.84 11.26 -9.05
CA VAL A 155 -14.23 10.85 -7.69
C VAL A 155 -13.50 9.58 -7.28
N GLN A 156 -13.42 8.59 -8.17
CA GLN A 156 -12.72 7.34 -7.92
C GLN A 156 -11.24 7.56 -7.60
N TRP A 157 -10.54 8.33 -8.45
CA TRP A 157 -9.12 8.66 -8.24
C TRP A 157 -8.89 9.46 -6.96
N CYS A 158 -9.78 10.40 -6.64
CA CYS A 158 -9.72 11.16 -5.40
C CYS A 158 -9.85 10.24 -4.17
N VAL A 159 -10.91 9.42 -4.11
CA VAL A 159 -11.15 8.49 -3.00
C VAL A 159 -10.00 7.50 -2.87
N TYR A 160 -9.54 6.91 -3.98
CA TYR A 160 -8.40 6.01 -4.02
C TYR A 160 -7.14 6.66 -3.44
N THR A 161 -6.82 7.88 -3.87
CA THR A 161 -5.62 8.59 -3.42
C THR A 161 -5.68 8.92 -1.93
N VAL A 162 -6.81 9.46 -1.46
CA VAL A 162 -7.02 9.77 -0.03
C VAL A 162 -6.83 8.52 0.83
N LEU A 163 -7.45 7.42 0.42
CA LEU A 163 -7.36 6.14 1.08
C LEU A 163 -5.89 5.65 1.19
N LEU A 164 -5.11 5.70 0.10
CA LEU A 164 -3.69 5.32 0.13
C LEU A 164 -2.84 6.23 1.01
N CYS A 165 -3.09 7.54 0.98
CA CYS A 165 -2.41 8.49 1.85
C CYS A 165 -2.70 8.18 3.31
N VAL A 166 -3.96 7.91 3.66
CA VAL A 166 -4.39 7.61 5.03
C VAL A 166 -3.77 6.32 5.55
N VAL A 167 -3.76 5.24 4.75
CA VAL A 167 -3.04 4.00 5.10
C VAL A 167 -1.56 4.26 5.28
N SER A 168 -0.91 4.94 4.34
CA SER A 168 0.53 5.23 4.42
C SER A 168 0.88 6.06 5.66
N LEU A 169 0.10 7.10 5.96
CA LEU A 169 0.28 7.93 7.16
C LEU A 169 0.12 7.11 8.44
N SER A 170 -0.78 6.13 8.48
CA SER A 170 -0.90 5.23 9.64
C SER A 170 0.37 4.42 9.90
N ARG A 171 1.02 3.95 8.84
CA ARG A 171 2.27 3.17 8.91
C ARG A 171 3.46 4.02 9.35
N ILE A 172 3.49 5.28 8.91
CA ILE A 172 4.47 6.28 9.31
C ILE A 172 4.25 6.66 10.78
N TYR A 173 3.00 6.92 11.19
CA TYR A 173 2.66 7.29 12.58
C TYR A 173 3.10 6.24 13.58
N ILE A 174 2.90 4.95 13.29
CA ILE A 174 3.32 3.86 14.18
C ILE A 174 4.82 3.53 14.06
N ALA A 175 5.60 4.34 13.35
CA ALA A 175 7.04 4.17 13.14
C ALA A 175 7.43 2.81 12.52
N ALA A 176 6.52 2.17 11.78
CA ALA A 176 6.79 0.90 11.11
C ALA A 176 7.42 1.08 9.74
N HIS A 177 7.23 2.25 9.10
CA HIS A 177 7.80 2.56 7.79
C HIS A 177 8.21 4.03 7.68
N PHE A 178 9.27 4.28 6.92
CA PHE A 178 9.62 5.63 6.48
C PHE A 178 8.70 6.10 5.34
N PRO A 179 8.53 7.43 5.15
CA PRO A 179 7.70 7.95 4.06
C PRO A 179 8.09 7.44 2.67
N HIS A 180 9.40 7.37 2.38
CA HIS A 180 9.88 6.89 1.09
C HIS A 180 9.54 5.41 0.83
N GLN A 181 9.47 4.58 1.88
CA GLN A 181 9.09 3.16 1.77
C GLN A 181 7.61 2.99 1.42
N CYS A 182 6.75 3.86 1.95
CA CYS A 182 5.34 3.92 1.60
C CYS A 182 5.14 4.40 0.16
N ILE A 183 5.84 5.45 -0.26
CA ILE A 183 5.80 5.96 -1.65
C ILE A 183 6.24 4.88 -2.63
N MET A 184 7.36 4.23 -2.36
CA MET A 184 7.84 3.11 -3.18
C MET A 184 6.83 1.96 -3.22
N GLY A 185 6.22 1.63 -2.09
CA GLY A 185 5.14 0.65 -2.02
C GLY A 185 3.98 1.00 -2.95
N MET A 186 3.47 2.24 -2.89
CA MET A 186 2.36 2.70 -3.73
C MET A 186 2.68 2.56 -5.22
N ILE A 187 3.85 3.04 -5.66
CA ILE A 187 4.27 3.00 -7.08
C ILE A 187 4.34 1.56 -7.60
N ILE A 188 4.96 0.66 -6.82
CA ILE A 188 5.11 -0.75 -7.23
C ILE A 188 3.76 -1.46 -7.19
N GLY A 189 2.90 -1.16 -6.21
CA GLY A 189 1.56 -1.71 -6.12
C GLY A 189 0.68 -1.35 -7.31
N GLU A 190 0.67 -0.07 -7.70
CA GLU A 190 -0.04 0.40 -8.89
C GLU A 190 0.50 -0.24 -10.18
N SER A 191 1.83 -0.34 -10.28
CA SER A 191 2.47 -1.02 -11.42
C SER A 191 2.07 -2.50 -11.50
N ALA A 192 2.02 -3.20 -10.37
CA ALA A 192 1.60 -4.60 -10.28
C ALA A 192 0.12 -4.76 -10.67
N HIS A 193 -0.76 -3.85 -10.21
CA HIS A 193 -2.15 -3.80 -10.65
C HIS A 193 -2.25 -3.68 -12.16
N GLN A 194 -1.56 -2.70 -12.75
CA GLN A 194 -1.67 -2.41 -14.18
C GLN A 194 -1.15 -3.58 -15.03
N ALA A 195 0.02 -4.12 -14.68
CA ALA A 195 0.62 -5.25 -15.38
C ALA A 195 -0.28 -6.49 -15.33
N CYS A 196 -0.77 -6.86 -14.15
CA CYS A 196 -1.65 -8.01 -13.98
C CYS A 196 -2.99 -7.82 -14.70
N SER A 197 -3.58 -6.63 -14.60
CA SER A 197 -4.86 -6.32 -15.25
C SER A 197 -4.76 -6.40 -16.77
N ASN A 198 -3.67 -5.89 -17.34
CA ASN A 198 -3.41 -5.97 -18.78
C ASN A 198 -3.22 -7.44 -19.22
N ALA A 199 -2.44 -8.22 -18.47
CA ALA A 199 -2.23 -9.64 -18.77
C ALA A 199 -3.55 -10.45 -18.74
N LEU A 200 -4.40 -10.19 -17.74
CA LEU A 200 -5.72 -10.82 -17.64
C LEU A 200 -6.65 -10.42 -18.79
N GLN A 201 -6.59 -9.17 -19.26
CA GLN A 201 -7.37 -8.73 -20.42
C GLN A 201 -6.91 -9.43 -21.70
N VAL A 202 -5.60 -9.50 -21.94
CA VAL A 202 -5.03 -10.20 -23.11
C VAL A 202 -5.44 -11.69 -23.11
N ALA A 203 -5.35 -12.35 -21.96
CA ALA A 203 -5.73 -13.76 -21.83
C ALA A 203 -7.24 -14.00 -22.07
N ARG A 204 -8.10 -13.05 -21.70
CA ARG A 204 -9.54 -13.13 -22.02
C ARG A 204 -9.79 -12.93 -23.50
N TYR A 205 -9.15 -11.93 -24.11
CA TYR A 205 -9.31 -11.63 -25.53
C TYR A 205 -8.85 -12.81 -26.41
N SER A 206 -7.70 -13.42 -26.10
CA SER A 206 -7.21 -14.58 -26.84
C SER A 206 -8.17 -15.77 -26.75
N LYS A 207 -8.75 -16.00 -25.58
CA LYS A 207 -9.75 -17.07 -25.38
C LYS A 207 -11.02 -16.82 -26.22
N THR A 208 -11.59 -15.61 -26.16
CA THR A 208 -12.78 -15.27 -26.96
C THR A 208 -12.53 -15.38 -28.46
N ARG A 209 -11.34 -14.98 -28.92
CA ARG A 209 -10.95 -15.15 -30.33
C ARG A 209 -10.89 -16.62 -30.72
N GLN A 210 -10.30 -17.47 -29.89
CA GLN A 210 -10.22 -18.91 -30.14
C GLN A 210 -11.62 -19.55 -30.16
N GLU A 211 -12.52 -19.17 -29.26
CA GLU A 211 -13.92 -19.65 -29.26
C GLU A 211 -14.63 -19.26 -30.58
N ASN A 212 -14.49 -18.01 -31.01
CA ASN A 212 -15.05 -17.52 -32.29
C ASN A 212 -14.45 -18.24 -33.51
N ASP A 213 -13.15 -18.51 -33.53
CA ASP A 213 -12.46 -19.20 -34.63
C ASP A 213 -12.88 -20.69 -34.73
N ILE A 214 -13.35 -21.30 -33.63
CA ILE A 214 -13.84 -22.69 -33.59
C ILE A 214 -15.36 -22.76 -33.86
N GLY A 215 -16.05 -21.61 -33.96
CA GLY A 215 -17.49 -21.54 -34.25
C GLY A 215 -18.37 -22.04 -33.10
N ILE A 216 -17.90 -21.92 -31.85
CA ILE A 216 -18.64 -22.24 -30.61
C ILE A 216 -19.39 -21.00 -30.13
#